data_AF-X0VCF9-F1
#
_entry.id   AF-X0VCF9-F1
#
_cell.length_a   1.000
_cell.length_b   1.000
_cell.length_c   1.000
_cell.angle_alpha   90.00
_cell.angle_beta   90.00
_cell.angle_gamma   90.00
#
_symmetry.space_group_name_H-M   'P 1'
#
loop_
_entity.id
_entity.type
_entity.pdbx_description
1 polymer ?
#
loop_
_entity_poly.entity_id
_entity_poly.type
_entity_poly.pdbx_seq_one_letter_code
_entity_poly.pdbx_strand_id
1 'polypeptide(L)'
;MATLSATLLDTVTWYNSARDTYANIQGAVASSNLYHNDTFIMVGQRFVSPYWDEFWVLRSGLRFDLSPLPDGTYITAATLKLDGFGDSSTDNFDITIVGGVFGDPPVHADYNDGLAVSFGSINSSTYAAGWNNITVNAAGLVYLNDAISTGEVRL
;
A
#
# COMPACT_ATOMS: atom_id res chain seq x y z
N MET A 1 -12.13 -23.04 11.79
CA MET A 1 -11.05 -22.09 11.44
C MET A 1 -11.42 -20.78 12.12
N ALA A 2 -10.65 -20.32 13.10
CA ALA A 2 -10.92 -19.05 13.77
C ALA A 2 -10.46 -17.91 12.84
N THR A 3 -11.29 -16.88 12.68
CA THR A 3 -10.89 -15.66 11.97
C THR A 3 -10.40 -14.67 13.01
N LEU A 4 -9.13 -14.28 12.91
CA LEU A 4 -8.55 -13.19 13.69
C LEU A 4 -8.41 -11.98 12.75
N SER A 5 -8.84 -10.81 13.22
CA SER A 5 -8.76 -9.55 12.47
C SER A 5 -7.75 -8.63 13.12
N ALA A 6 -6.84 -8.08 12.32
CA ALA A 6 -5.98 -6.99 12.73
C ALA A 6 -6.77 -5.66 12.67
N THR A 7 -6.44 -4.72 13.54
CA THR A 7 -7.06 -3.38 13.55
C THR A 7 -6.20 -2.42 12.74
N LEU A 8 -6.79 -1.65 11.82
CA LEU A 8 -6.08 -0.59 11.10
C LEU A 8 -5.75 0.57 12.06
N LEU A 9 -4.48 0.94 12.13
CA LEU A 9 -3.97 2.02 13.00
C LEU A 9 -3.78 3.33 12.24
N ASP A 10 -3.20 3.27 11.04
CA ASP A 10 -2.82 4.46 10.27
C ASP A 10 -2.90 4.20 8.77
N THR A 11 -3.19 5.25 8.02
CA THR A 11 -3.19 5.32 6.55
C THR A 11 -2.39 6.54 6.11
N VAL A 12 -1.57 6.35 5.08
CA VAL A 12 -0.84 7.46 4.46
C VAL A 12 -0.86 7.31 2.95
N THR A 13 -0.96 8.41 2.23
CA THR A 13 -0.70 8.45 0.79
C THR A 13 0.36 9.48 0.51
N TRP A 14 1.39 9.04 -0.19
CA TRP A 14 2.49 9.84 -0.67
C TRP A 14 2.36 10.05 -2.17
N TYR A 15 2.93 11.15 -2.66
CA TYR A 15 3.18 11.30 -4.09
C TYR A 15 4.60 11.75 -4.36
N ASN A 16 5.11 11.24 -5.47
CA ASN A 16 6.18 11.88 -6.19
C ASN A 16 5.58 12.76 -7.29
N SER A 17 6.00 14.02 -7.38
CA SER A 17 5.71 14.91 -8.50
C SER A 17 7.00 15.34 -9.20
N ALA A 18 7.06 15.14 -10.52
CA ALA A 18 8.08 15.77 -11.33
C ALA A 18 7.50 16.29 -12.65
N ARG A 19 8.17 17.29 -13.20
CA ARG A 19 7.98 17.76 -14.58
C ARG A 19 8.81 16.89 -15.51
N ASP A 20 8.42 15.64 -15.63
CA ASP A 20 9.18 14.63 -16.38
C ASP A 20 8.23 13.55 -16.92
N THR A 21 8.73 12.75 -17.84
CA THR A 21 8.01 11.63 -18.44
C THR A 21 7.79 10.50 -17.44
N TYR A 22 6.72 9.73 -17.63
CA TYR A 22 6.34 8.56 -16.82
C TYR A 22 7.51 7.63 -16.45
N ALA A 23 8.36 7.30 -17.43
CA ALA A 23 9.47 6.37 -17.22
C ALA A 23 10.50 6.89 -16.19
N ASN A 24 10.64 8.22 -16.06
CA ASN A 24 11.64 8.84 -15.20
C ASN A 24 11.15 9.02 -13.76
N ILE A 25 9.85 9.15 -13.54
CA ILE A 25 9.26 9.35 -12.20
C ILE A 25 8.98 8.07 -11.42
N GLN A 26 8.84 6.93 -12.09
CA GLN A 26 8.47 5.66 -11.43
C GLN A 26 9.50 5.21 -10.37
N GLY A 27 10.77 5.60 -10.52
CA GLY A 27 11.87 5.32 -9.59
C GLY A 27 12.36 6.51 -8.76
N ALA A 28 11.69 7.67 -8.84
CA ALA A 28 12.13 8.88 -8.13
C ALA A 28 11.58 8.97 -6.69
N VAL A 29 12.19 9.83 -5.88
CA VAL A 29 11.84 10.06 -4.46
C VAL A 29 10.55 10.88 -4.37
N ALA A 30 9.69 10.64 -3.37
CA ALA A 30 8.48 11.45 -3.21
C ALA A 30 8.76 12.94 -2.99
N SER A 31 7.83 13.76 -3.48
CA SER A 31 7.86 15.21 -3.35
C SER A 31 7.17 15.67 -2.06
N SER A 32 6.13 14.96 -1.60
CA SER A 32 5.40 15.29 -0.35
C SER A 32 4.44 14.17 0.08
N ASN A 33 3.94 14.28 1.32
CA ASN A 33 2.74 13.57 1.77
C ASN A 33 1.50 14.25 1.15
N LEU A 34 0.49 13.48 0.74
CA LEU A 34 -0.81 13.97 0.26
C LEU A 34 -1.88 13.86 1.34
N TYR A 35 -1.97 12.67 1.95
CA TYR A 35 -2.99 12.34 2.94
C TYR A 35 -2.35 11.56 4.10
N HIS A 36 -2.73 11.88 5.34
CA HIS A 36 -2.31 11.14 6.53
C HIS A 36 -3.52 11.03 7.48
N ASN A 37 -3.79 9.82 7.99
CA ASN A 37 -4.97 9.48 8.78
C ASN A 37 -6.30 9.79 8.07
N ASP A 38 -6.34 9.68 6.73
CA ASP A 38 -7.56 9.86 5.96
C ASP A 38 -8.34 8.54 5.85
N THR A 39 -9.61 8.65 5.50
CA THR A 39 -10.55 7.53 5.33
C THR A 39 -10.39 6.79 4.01
N PHE A 40 -9.55 7.30 3.10
CA PHE A 40 -9.24 6.66 1.82
C PHE A 40 -7.74 6.75 1.51
N ILE A 41 -7.30 5.85 0.62
CA ILE A 41 -5.94 5.78 0.09
C ILE A 41 -5.98 5.87 -1.44
N MET A 42 -4.88 6.28 -2.08
CA MET A 42 -4.78 6.33 -3.54
C MET A 42 -3.48 5.70 -4.03
N VAL A 43 -3.59 4.88 -5.08
CA VAL A 43 -2.45 4.24 -5.74
C VAL A 43 -2.50 4.48 -7.24
N GLY A 44 -1.35 4.44 -7.90
CA GLY A 44 -1.26 4.55 -9.36
C GLY A 44 -0.69 5.89 -9.81
N GLN A 45 -1.21 6.43 -10.91
CA GLN A 45 -0.69 7.65 -11.53
C GLN A 45 -1.79 8.69 -11.77
N ARG A 46 -1.41 9.96 -11.73
CA ARG A 46 -2.30 11.08 -12.06
C ARG A 46 -1.57 12.11 -12.90
N PHE A 47 -2.13 12.43 -14.07
CA PHE A 47 -1.72 13.61 -14.83
C PHE A 47 -2.33 14.86 -14.20
N VAL A 48 -1.50 15.87 -13.91
CA VAL A 48 -1.91 17.03 -13.10
C VAL A 48 -1.95 18.32 -13.92
N SER A 49 -1.02 18.53 -14.84
CA SER A 49 -1.01 19.73 -15.67
C SER A 49 -0.44 19.51 -17.07
N PRO A 50 -1.20 19.83 -18.14
CA PRO A 50 -0.67 19.83 -19.50
C PRO A 50 0.29 20.99 -19.79
N TYR A 51 0.27 22.04 -18.96
CA TYR A 51 1.18 23.17 -19.14
C TYR A 51 2.61 22.86 -18.67
N TRP A 52 2.75 21.93 -17.73
CA TRP A 52 4.04 21.62 -17.09
C TRP A 52 4.49 20.16 -17.32
N ASP A 53 3.71 19.40 -18.08
CA ASP A 53 3.86 17.94 -18.25
C ASP A 53 4.07 17.23 -16.90
N GLU A 54 3.23 17.58 -15.93
CA GLU A 54 3.40 17.16 -14.54
C GLU A 54 2.54 15.92 -14.25
N PHE A 55 3.20 14.90 -13.71
CA PHE A 55 2.60 13.65 -13.30
C PHE A 55 2.89 13.37 -11.84
N TRP A 56 1.91 12.79 -11.15
CA TRP A 56 2.04 12.27 -9.80
C TRP A 56 2.02 10.75 -9.81
N VAL A 57 2.96 10.12 -9.08
CA VAL A 57 2.93 8.68 -8.79
C VAL A 57 2.55 8.49 -7.34
N LEU A 58 1.38 7.88 -7.12
CA LEU A 58 0.74 7.72 -5.82
C LEU A 58 1.03 6.34 -5.25
N ARG A 59 1.43 6.32 -3.98
CA ARG A 59 1.60 5.11 -3.18
C ARG A 59 1.01 5.34 -1.80
N SER A 60 0.57 4.26 -1.18
CA SER A 60 -0.05 4.33 0.14
C SER A 60 0.55 3.32 1.09
N GLY A 61 0.63 3.73 2.36
CA GLY A 61 1.04 2.89 3.48
C GLY A 61 -0.15 2.58 4.36
N LEU A 62 -0.21 1.35 4.86
CA LEU A 62 -1.20 0.85 5.81
C LEU A 62 -0.47 0.27 7.02
N ARG A 63 -0.87 0.67 8.23
CA ARG A 63 -0.33 0.09 9.47
C ARG A 63 -1.42 -0.62 10.25
N PHE A 64 -1.15 -1.85 10.66
CA PHE A 64 -2.10 -2.67 11.42
C PHE A 64 -1.54 -3.08 12.78
N ASP A 65 -2.41 -3.09 13.78
CA ASP A 65 -2.16 -3.65 15.11
C ASP A 65 -2.36 -5.17 15.08
N LEU A 66 -1.30 -5.88 15.44
CA LEU A 66 -1.25 -7.33 15.61
C LEU A 66 -1.19 -7.73 17.09
N SER A 67 -1.08 -6.81 18.04
CA SER A 67 -1.03 -7.09 19.47
C SER A 67 -2.22 -7.89 20.04
N PRO A 68 -3.42 -7.88 19.43
CA PRO A 68 -4.50 -8.78 19.85
C PRO A 68 -4.26 -10.25 19.51
N LEU A 69 -3.30 -10.57 18.65
CA LEU A 69 -2.96 -11.95 18.30
C LEU A 69 -2.14 -12.59 19.43
N PRO A 70 -2.51 -13.79 19.92
CA PRO A 70 -1.74 -14.49 20.94
C PRO A 70 -0.31 -14.79 20.51
N ASP A 71 0.63 -14.78 21.47
CA ASP A 71 1.98 -15.28 21.26
C ASP A 71 1.98 -16.71 20.68
N GLY A 72 2.86 -16.95 19.71
CA GLY A 72 2.95 -18.24 19.01
C GLY A 72 1.84 -18.48 17.98
N THR A 73 0.98 -17.49 17.71
CA THR A 73 0.09 -17.52 16.54
C THR A 73 0.91 -17.67 15.26
N TYR A 74 0.44 -18.53 14.37
CA TYR A 74 1.03 -18.74 13.06
C TYR A 74 0.00 -18.51 11.96
N ILE A 75 0.20 -17.47 11.16
CA ILE A 75 -0.67 -17.09 10.05
C ILE A 75 -0.36 -18.03 8.87
N THR A 76 -1.34 -18.87 8.53
CA THR A 76 -1.25 -19.82 7.39
C THR A 76 -1.90 -19.30 6.11
N ALA A 77 -2.76 -18.29 6.23
CA ALA A 77 -3.38 -17.59 5.13
C ALA A 77 -3.77 -16.17 5.59
N ALA A 78 -3.64 -15.20 4.70
CA ALA A 78 -4.07 -13.83 4.92
C ALA A 78 -4.64 -13.24 3.62
N THR A 79 -5.54 -12.28 3.76
CA THR A 79 -6.13 -11.54 2.64
C THR A 79 -6.30 -10.10 3.06
N LEU A 80 -5.70 -9.18 2.31
CA LEU A 80 -6.00 -7.76 2.45
C LEU A 80 -7.30 -7.48 1.71
N LYS A 81 -8.26 -6.87 2.40
CA LYS A 81 -9.54 -6.48 1.84
C LYS A 81 -9.59 -4.96 1.77
N LEU A 82 -9.76 -4.42 0.57
CA LEU A 82 -9.86 -2.98 0.31
C LEU A 82 -11.26 -2.66 -0.20
N ASP A 83 -11.94 -1.69 0.40
CA ASP A 83 -13.20 -1.19 -0.14
C ASP A 83 -12.90 -0.20 -1.26
N GLY A 84 -13.28 -0.55 -2.47
CA GLY A 84 -13.00 0.24 -3.65
C GLY A 84 -14.01 1.36 -3.82
N PHE A 85 -13.49 2.59 -3.92
CA PHE A 85 -14.31 3.75 -4.27
C PHE A 85 -14.53 3.82 -5.79
N GLY A 86 -13.48 3.59 -6.58
CA GLY A 86 -13.54 3.55 -8.04
C GLY A 86 -12.17 3.45 -8.70
N ASP A 87 -12.16 3.16 -10.00
CA ASP A 87 -10.97 3.17 -10.85
C ASP A 87 -11.11 4.28 -11.89
N SER A 88 -10.09 5.14 -11.98
CA SER A 88 -10.00 6.24 -12.96
C SER A 88 -8.77 6.08 -13.86
N SER A 89 -8.17 4.89 -13.89
CA SER A 89 -7.03 4.59 -14.73
C SER A 89 -7.43 4.43 -16.20
N THR A 90 -6.58 4.93 -17.09
CA THR A 90 -6.71 4.71 -18.55
C THR A 90 -6.04 3.43 -19.00
N ASP A 91 -5.08 2.96 -18.22
CA ASP A 91 -4.24 1.80 -18.49
C ASP A 91 -4.25 0.89 -17.26
N ASN A 92 -4.19 -0.42 -17.52
CA ASN A 92 -4.20 -1.41 -16.46
C ASN A 92 -2.82 -1.56 -15.82
N PHE A 93 -2.78 -1.67 -14.49
CA PHE A 93 -1.56 -1.91 -13.72
C PHE A 93 -1.85 -2.81 -12.52
N ASP A 94 -0.80 -3.38 -11.94
CA ASP A 94 -0.93 -4.21 -10.75
C ASP A 94 -0.87 -3.34 -9.48
N ILE A 95 -1.93 -3.43 -8.68
CA ILE A 95 -1.95 -2.94 -7.31
C ILE A 95 -1.26 -4.02 -6.47
N THR A 96 -0.08 -3.70 -5.95
CA THR A 96 0.81 -4.65 -5.28
C THR A 96 0.98 -4.31 -3.80
N ILE A 97 0.84 -5.31 -2.95
CA ILE A 97 1.21 -5.23 -1.54
C ILE A 97 2.71 -5.44 -1.43
N VAL A 98 3.37 -4.60 -0.63
CA VAL A 98 4.79 -4.73 -0.29
C VAL A 98 4.93 -4.65 1.23
N GLY A 99 6.15 -4.82 1.74
CA GLY A 99 6.42 -4.58 3.16
C GLY A 99 6.74 -3.12 3.41
N GLY A 100 6.26 -2.55 4.51
CA GLY A 100 6.63 -1.20 4.93
C GLY A 100 7.75 -1.21 5.98
N VAL A 101 8.66 -0.24 5.90
CA VAL A 101 9.56 0.15 7.02
C VAL A 101 9.38 1.61 7.43
N PHE A 102 8.29 2.24 6.97
CA PHE A 102 7.98 3.64 7.20
C PHE A 102 7.79 3.97 8.70
N GLY A 103 8.10 5.23 9.04
CA GLY A 103 8.09 5.74 10.40
C GLY A 103 6.70 5.94 10.99
N ASP A 104 6.66 6.34 12.27
CA ASP A 104 5.45 6.81 12.96
C ASP A 104 5.73 8.20 13.58
N PRO A 105 5.18 9.30 13.01
CA PRO A 105 4.31 9.32 11.84
C PRO A 105 5.08 9.07 10.52
N PRO A 106 4.42 8.55 9.48
CA PRO A 106 5.02 8.37 8.16
C PRO A 106 5.39 9.70 7.51
N VAL A 107 6.55 9.74 6.86
CA VAL A 107 7.08 10.92 6.16
C VAL A 107 7.35 10.63 4.68
N HIS A 108 7.48 11.68 3.86
CA HIS A 108 7.67 11.53 2.41
C HIS A 108 8.94 10.74 2.04
N ALA A 109 9.96 10.74 2.90
CA ALA A 109 11.17 9.95 2.69
C ALA A 109 10.87 8.43 2.62
N ASP A 110 9.76 7.98 3.20
CA ASP A 110 9.38 6.58 3.27
C ASP A 110 8.75 6.03 1.97
N TYR A 111 8.58 6.88 0.95
CA TYR A 111 7.87 6.55 -0.29
C TYR A 111 8.36 5.32 -1.06
N ASN A 112 9.66 5.04 -0.99
CA ASN A 112 10.29 3.91 -1.69
C ASN A 112 10.54 2.71 -0.76
N ASP A 113 10.05 2.75 0.47
CA ASP A 113 10.32 1.71 1.45
C ASP A 113 9.68 0.38 1.04
N GLY A 114 10.52 -0.66 1.05
CA GLY A 114 10.13 -2.07 0.92
C GLY A 114 9.51 -2.49 -0.41
N LEU A 115 9.63 -1.70 -1.48
CA LEU A 115 9.19 -2.05 -2.84
C LEU A 115 9.84 -3.29 -3.47
N ALA A 116 10.82 -3.91 -2.80
CA ALA A 116 11.66 -4.95 -3.39
C ALA A 116 10.93 -6.29 -3.59
N VAL A 117 9.87 -6.57 -2.81
CA VAL A 117 9.19 -7.88 -2.81
C VAL A 117 7.68 -7.70 -2.81
N SER A 118 7.01 -8.32 -3.79
CA SER A 118 5.55 -8.41 -3.82
C SER A 118 5.05 -9.44 -2.82
N PHE A 119 4.08 -9.06 -2.01
CA PHE A 119 3.35 -9.92 -1.07
C PHE A 119 1.99 -10.37 -1.61
N GLY A 120 1.63 -9.96 -2.82
CA GLY A 120 0.36 -10.22 -3.46
C GLY A 120 -0.03 -9.04 -4.34
N SER A 121 -0.82 -9.30 -5.38
CA SER A 121 -1.32 -8.26 -6.26
C SER A 121 -2.70 -8.58 -6.82
N ILE A 122 -3.38 -7.53 -7.25
CA ILE A 122 -4.56 -7.59 -8.13
C ILE A 122 -4.32 -6.62 -9.28
N ASN A 123 -4.87 -6.93 -10.46
CA ASN A 123 -4.79 -6.02 -11.60
C ASN A 123 -5.94 -5.01 -11.55
N SER A 124 -5.68 -3.74 -11.85
CA SER A 124 -6.69 -2.68 -11.84
C SER A 124 -7.87 -2.95 -12.79
N SER A 125 -7.68 -3.72 -13.86
CA SER A 125 -8.79 -4.16 -14.73
C SER A 125 -9.88 -4.97 -14.01
N THR A 126 -9.56 -5.55 -12.86
CA THR A 126 -10.49 -6.32 -12.01
C THR A 126 -10.93 -5.55 -10.78
N TYR A 127 -10.38 -4.36 -10.55
CA TYR A 127 -10.74 -3.51 -9.44
C TYR A 127 -12.15 -2.94 -9.66
N ALA A 128 -12.97 -3.03 -8.62
CA ALA A 128 -14.36 -2.58 -8.69
C ALA A 128 -14.73 -1.76 -7.46
N ALA A 129 -15.84 -1.03 -7.56
CA ALA A 129 -16.48 -0.47 -6.39
C ALA A 129 -16.90 -1.61 -5.44
N GLY A 130 -16.63 -1.48 -4.15
CA GLY A 130 -16.83 -2.54 -3.15
C GLY A 130 -15.58 -3.35 -2.83
N TRP A 131 -15.75 -4.50 -2.19
CA TRP A 131 -14.62 -5.27 -1.66
C TRP A 131 -13.73 -5.91 -2.73
N ASN A 132 -12.47 -5.50 -2.75
CA ASN A 132 -11.39 -6.09 -3.52
C ASN A 132 -10.46 -6.88 -2.59
N ASN A 133 -10.17 -8.13 -2.94
CA ASN A 133 -9.38 -9.04 -2.11
C ASN A 133 -8.03 -9.29 -2.75
N ILE A 134 -6.96 -9.09 -2.01
CA ILE A 134 -5.61 -9.44 -2.42
C ILE A 134 -5.12 -10.57 -1.51
N THR A 135 -4.90 -11.75 -2.08
CA THR A 135 -4.36 -12.90 -1.35
C THR A 135 -2.88 -12.69 -1.07
N VAL A 136 -2.49 -12.85 0.19
CA VAL A 136 -1.09 -12.74 0.60
C VAL A 136 -0.34 -14.01 0.21
N ASN A 137 0.77 -13.86 -0.52
CA ASN A 137 1.61 -14.97 -0.97
C ASN A 137 2.56 -15.46 0.13
N ALA A 138 3.38 -16.48 -0.16
CA ALA A 138 4.29 -17.07 0.81
C ALA A 138 5.30 -16.07 1.41
N ALA A 139 5.83 -15.13 0.63
CA ALA A 139 6.77 -14.13 1.12
C ALA A 139 6.08 -13.15 2.08
N GLY A 140 4.86 -12.71 1.74
CA GLY A 140 4.05 -11.89 2.62
C GLY A 140 3.67 -12.61 3.92
N LEU A 141 3.37 -13.91 3.87
CA LEU A 141 3.08 -14.69 5.08
C LEU A 141 4.30 -14.78 6.01
N VAL A 142 5.51 -14.91 5.49
CA VAL A 142 6.73 -14.86 6.31
C VAL A 142 6.83 -13.50 7.01
N TYR A 143 6.68 -12.41 6.25
CA TYR A 143 6.71 -11.05 6.78
C TYR A 143 5.65 -10.81 7.87
N LEU A 144 4.40 -11.25 7.64
CA LEU A 144 3.33 -11.13 8.63
C LEU A 144 3.64 -11.91 9.92
N ASN A 145 4.19 -13.11 9.81
CA ASN A 145 4.52 -13.93 10.98
C ASN A 145 5.67 -13.33 11.81
N ASP A 146 6.67 -12.73 11.16
CA ASP A 146 7.74 -12.02 11.87
C ASP A 146 7.19 -10.81 12.64
N ALA A 147 6.23 -10.10 12.03
CA ALA A 147 5.58 -8.92 12.59
C ALA A 147 4.68 -9.20 13.81
N ILE A 148 4.24 -10.44 14.04
CA ILE A 148 3.49 -10.82 15.25
C ILE A 148 4.33 -10.52 16.50
N SER A 149 5.64 -10.79 16.45
CA SER A 149 6.55 -10.58 17.58
C SER A 149 6.70 -9.10 17.96
N THR A 150 6.47 -8.19 17.02
CA THR A 150 6.52 -6.74 17.23
C THR A 150 5.14 -6.14 17.52
N GLY A 151 4.06 -6.92 17.38
CA GLY A 151 2.69 -6.48 17.62
C GLY A 151 2.13 -5.52 16.57
N GLU A 152 2.83 -5.26 15.47
CA GLU A 152 2.40 -4.36 14.41
C GLU A 152 2.97 -4.78 13.06
N VAL A 153 2.25 -4.49 11.99
CA VAL A 153 2.73 -4.69 10.60
C VAL A 153 2.43 -3.49 9.71
N ARG A 154 3.31 -3.25 8.72
CA ARG A 154 3.23 -2.15 7.77
C ARG A 154 3.22 -2.68 6.34
N LEU A 155 2.28 -2.20 5.53
CA LEU A 155 2.08 -2.60 4.13
C LEU A 155 2.05 -1.37 3.21
#